data_AF-A0AAU6RAV0-F1
#
_entry.id   AF-A0AAU6RAV0-F1
#
_cell.length_a   1.000
_cell.length_b   1.000
_cell.length_c   1.000
_cell.angle_alpha   90.00
_cell.angle_beta   90.00
_cell.angle_gamma   90.00
#
_symmetry.space_group_name_H-M   'P 1'
#
loop_
_entity.id
_entity.type
_entity.pdbx_description
1 polymer ?
#
loop_
_entity_poly.entity_id
_entity_poly.type
_entity_poly.pdbx_seq_one_letter_code
_entity_poly.pdbx_strand_id
1 'polypeptide(L)'
;MTVPIKPFRLLKHHATREDYGSCERNNIPTCHITSTHGKYATLEIDFITCDYRLSSYGQCKMQGMLNMELIFAWLRGYNITMNKSNIGSSVIVVKSDMLTINTIITQLNVLSSDARLFRHKHETDDIQAYVRTTYHPKGNTKILI
;
A
#
# COMPACT_ATOMS: atom_id res chain seq x y z
N MET A 1 1.38 4.43 20.14
CA MET A 1 0.66 3.66 19.10
C MET A 1 1.39 2.35 18.89
N THR A 2 0.66 1.24 18.76
CA THR A 2 1.24 -0.08 18.56
C THR A 2 0.53 -0.74 17.38
N VAL A 3 1.27 -1.04 16.31
CA VAL A 3 0.75 -1.79 15.16
C VAL A 3 0.61 -3.26 15.57
N PRO A 4 -0.55 -3.92 15.34
CA PRO A 4 -0.71 -5.33 15.66
C PRO A 4 0.28 -6.23 14.90
N ILE A 5 0.56 -7.42 15.43
CA ILE A 5 1.41 -8.40 14.75
C ILE A 5 0.67 -8.96 13.53
N LYS A 6 1.30 -8.87 12.35
CA LYS A 6 0.76 -9.32 11.06
C LYS A 6 -0.66 -8.78 10.77
N PRO A 7 -0.84 -7.44 10.71
CA PRO A 7 -2.16 -6.84 10.65
C PRO A 7 -2.79 -6.90 9.25
N PHE A 8 -2.03 -7.24 8.21
CA PHE A 8 -2.52 -7.25 6.83
C PHE A 8 -3.02 -8.65 6.47
N ARG A 9 -4.34 -8.83 6.47
CA ARG A 9 -4.99 -10.10 6.12
C ARG A 9 -5.86 -9.93 4.88
N LEU A 10 -5.48 -10.61 3.79
CA LEU A 10 -6.18 -10.53 2.52
C LEU A 10 -7.54 -11.24 2.55
N LEU A 11 -8.60 -10.49 2.23
CA LEU A 11 -9.92 -10.99 1.88
C LEU A 11 -9.97 -11.18 0.36
N LYS A 12 -10.34 -12.38 -0.11
CA LYS A 12 -10.40 -12.71 -1.55
C LYS A 12 -11.71 -12.27 -2.22
N HIS A 13 -12.51 -11.49 -1.51
CA HIS A 13 -13.81 -10.96 -1.90
C HIS A 13 -13.86 -9.48 -1.51
N HIS A 14 -14.85 -8.76 -2.04
CA HIS A 14 -15.11 -7.38 -1.61
C HIS A 14 -15.52 -7.37 -0.14
N ALA A 15 -14.91 -6.52 0.70
CA ALA A 15 -15.24 -6.54 2.13
C ALA A 15 -16.72 -6.24 2.37
N THR A 16 -17.30 -6.98 3.31
CA THR A 16 -18.64 -6.75 3.83
C THR A 16 -18.61 -5.85 5.06
N ARG A 17 -19.79 -5.44 5.54
CA ARG A 17 -19.89 -4.66 6.78
C ARG A 17 -19.32 -5.43 7.98
N GLU A 18 -19.51 -6.74 8.02
CA GLU A 18 -18.97 -7.62 9.06
C GLU A 18 -17.44 -7.67 9.02
N ASP A 19 -16.85 -7.68 7.82
CA ASP A 19 -15.40 -7.62 7.65
C ASP A 19 -14.83 -6.31 8.20
N TYR A 20 -15.43 -5.16 7.84
CA TYR A 20 -15.04 -3.86 8.38
C TYR A 20 -15.16 -3.81 9.91
N GLY A 21 -16.28 -4.26 10.47
CA GLY A 21 -16.47 -4.29 11.93
C GLY A 21 -15.51 -5.26 12.64
N SER A 22 -15.08 -6.33 11.97
CA SER A 22 -14.03 -7.21 12.47
C SER A 22 -12.66 -6.52 12.46
N CYS A 23 -12.30 -5.87 11.35
CA CYS A 23 -11.04 -5.14 11.22
C CYS A 23 -10.94 -4.00 12.23
N GLU A 24 -12.03 -3.24 12.45
CA GLU A 24 -12.10 -2.14 13.42
C GLU A 24 -11.86 -2.62 14.85
N ARG A 25 -12.54 -3.70 15.28
CA ARG A 25 -12.34 -4.28 16.62
C ARG A 25 -10.92 -4.77 16.87
N ASN A 26 -10.23 -5.23 15.82
CA ASN A 26 -8.87 -5.71 15.90
C ASN A 26 -7.83 -4.61 15.64
N ASN A 27 -8.27 -3.38 15.34
CA ASN A 27 -7.41 -2.26 14.96
C ASN A 27 -6.46 -2.62 13.79
N ILE A 28 -6.99 -3.23 12.74
CA ILE A 28 -6.22 -3.62 11.54
C ILE A 28 -6.81 -3.01 10.27
N PRO A 29 -6.00 -2.76 9.22
CA PRO A 29 -6.49 -2.30 7.94
C PRO A 29 -7.33 -3.37 7.25
N THR A 30 -8.29 -2.92 6.46
CA THR A 30 -9.10 -3.80 5.61
C THR A 30 -8.34 -4.05 4.31
N CYS A 31 -7.92 -5.29 4.05
CA CYS A 31 -7.23 -5.66 2.83
C CYS A 31 -8.14 -6.58 2.00
N HIS A 32 -8.64 -6.13 0.85
CA HIS A 32 -9.61 -6.91 0.08
C HIS A 32 -9.39 -6.85 -1.43
N ILE A 33 -10.01 -7.79 -2.16
CA ILE A 33 -10.06 -7.75 -3.62
C ILE A 33 -11.35 -7.05 -4.03
N THR A 34 -11.23 -5.89 -4.69
CA THR A 34 -12.37 -5.08 -5.14
C THR A 34 -12.89 -5.53 -6.51
N SER A 35 -12.02 -6.07 -7.35
CA SER A 35 -12.38 -6.55 -8.68
C SER A 35 -11.38 -7.59 -9.20
N THR A 36 -11.88 -8.46 -10.07
CA THR A 36 -11.07 -9.45 -10.79
C THR A 36 -11.37 -9.39 -12.28
N HIS A 37 -10.35 -9.43 -13.12
CA HIS A 37 -10.50 -9.45 -14.56
C HIS A 37 -9.45 -10.37 -15.21
N GLY A 38 -9.90 -11.51 -15.72
CA GLY A 38 -9.01 -12.57 -16.20
C GLY A 38 -8.07 -13.04 -15.07
N LYS A 39 -6.77 -13.04 -15.34
CA LYS A 39 -5.72 -13.44 -14.36
C LYS A 39 -5.33 -12.35 -13.36
N TYR A 40 -5.98 -11.18 -13.40
CA TYR A 40 -5.62 -10.02 -12.58
C TYR A 40 -6.69 -9.71 -11.54
N ALA A 41 -6.25 -9.18 -10.42
CA ALA A 41 -7.09 -8.69 -9.34
C ALA A 41 -6.66 -7.27 -8.94
N THR A 42 -7.61 -6.51 -8.40
CA THR A 42 -7.37 -5.22 -7.76
C THR A 42 -7.44 -5.41 -6.26
N LEU A 43 -6.31 -5.28 -5.59
CA LEU A 43 -6.19 -5.20 -4.14
C LEU A 43 -6.43 -3.75 -3.71
N GLU A 44 -7.23 -3.58 -2.68
CA GLU A 44 -7.31 -2.34 -1.92
C GLU A 44 -6.98 -2.63 -0.45
N ILE A 45 -6.15 -1.78 0.14
CA ILE A 45 -5.84 -1.77 1.57
C ILE A 45 -6.25 -0.42 2.12
N ASP A 46 -7.26 -0.42 2.97
CA ASP A 46 -7.80 0.78 3.60
C ASP A 46 -7.48 0.78 5.11
N PHE A 47 -6.91 1.89 5.58
CA PHE A 47 -6.55 2.10 6.98
C PHE A 47 -7.69 2.74 7.79
N ILE A 48 -8.88 2.94 7.23
CA ILE A 48 -10.04 3.52 7.94
C ILE A 48 -10.41 2.74 9.21
N THR A 49 -10.18 1.43 9.24
CA THR A 49 -10.48 0.53 10.36
C THR A 49 -9.38 0.46 11.41
N CYS A 50 -8.35 1.32 11.34
CA CYS A 50 -7.33 1.38 12.37
C CYS A 50 -6.97 2.82 12.78
N ASP A 51 -6.24 2.95 13.88
CA ASP A 51 -5.76 4.22 14.45
C ASP A 51 -4.44 4.68 13.83
N TYR A 52 -3.89 3.92 12.88
CA TYR A 52 -2.60 4.17 12.25
C TYR A 52 -2.69 4.18 10.73
N ARG A 53 -1.72 4.82 10.09
CA ARG A 53 -1.58 4.91 8.63
C ARG A 53 -0.11 4.84 8.22
N LEU A 54 0.19 4.74 6.93
CA LEU A 54 1.58 4.80 6.47
C LEU A 54 2.15 6.21 6.69
N SER A 55 3.34 6.27 7.29
CA SER A 55 4.16 7.48 7.31
C SER A 55 4.67 7.82 5.90
N SER A 56 5.20 9.02 5.70
CA SER A 56 5.84 9.41 4.44
C SER A 56 7.04 8.53 4.10
N TYR A 57 7.82 8.12 5.11
CA TYR A 57 8.89 7.12 4.94
C TYR A 57 8.31 5.75 4.53
N GLY A 58 7.22 5.32 5.17
CA GLY A 58 6.53 4.08 4.84
C GLY A 58 5.98 4.07 3.42
N GLN A 59 5.35 5.16 2.98
CA GLN A 59 4.88 5.35 1.61
C GLN A 59 6.01 5.23 0.60
N CYS A 60 7.11 5.97 0.79
CA CYS A 60 8.26 5.92 -0.11
C CYS A 60 8.87 4.51 -0.20
N LYS A 61 9.07 3.86 0.95
CA LYS A 61 9.61 2.49 1.01
C LYS A 61 8.69 1.48 0.32
N MET A 62 7.38 1.55 0.59
CA MET A 62 6.39 0.68 -0.02
C MET A 62 6.22 0.93 -1.52
N GLN A 63 6.32 2.18 -1.97
CA GLN A 63 6.26 2.53 -3.40
C GLN A 63 7.47 1.96 -4.14
N GLY A 64 8.68 2.05 -3.57
CA GLY A 64 9.86 1.41 -4.13
C GLY A 64 9.71 -0.11 -4.26
N MET A 65 9.15 -0.77 -3.24
CA MET A 65 8.89 -2.21 -3.28
C MET A 65 7.83 -2.58 -4.32
N LEU A 66 6.71 -1.86 -4.38
CA LEU A 66 5.67 -2.05 -5.39
C LEU A 66 6.25 -1.89 -6.80
N ASN A 67 7.08 -0.88 -7.03
CA ASN A 67 7.72 -0.66 -8.32
C ASN A 67 8.59 -1.86 -8.73
N MET A 68 9.40 -2.41 -7.80
CA MET A 68 10.21 -3.60 -8.06
C MET A 68 9.35 -4.83 -8.38
N GLU A 69 8.30 -5.08 -7.60
CA GLU A 69 7.39 -6.21 -7.83
C GLU A 69 6.64 -6.09 -9.17
N LEU A 70 6.22 -4.89 -9.56
CA LEU A 70 5.60 -4.65 -10.86
C LEU A 70 6.59 -4.87 -12.01
N ILE A 71 7.86 -4.51 -11.85
CA ILE A 71 8.92 -4.84 -12.83
C ILE A 71 9.06 -6.37 -12.96
N PHE A 72 9.12 -7.11 -11.86
CA PHE A 72 9.18 -8.58 -11.93
C PHE A 72 7.90 -9.20 -12.51
N ALA A 73 6.73 -8.63 -12.22
CA ALA A 73 5.49 -9.04 -12.86
C ALA A 73 5.54 -8.81 -14.37
N TRP A 74 6.06 -7.66 -14.82
CA TRP A 74 6.22 -7.35 -16.23
C TRP A 74 7.16 -8.30 -16.96
N LEU A 75 8.30 -8.63 -16.35
CA LEU A 75 9.22 -9.66 -16.87
C LEU A 75 8.56 -11.04 -16.99
N ARG A 76 7.52 -11.32 -16.19
CA ARG A 76 6.67 -12.54 -16.28
C ARG A 76 5.51 -12.41 -17.28
N GLY A 77 5.44 -11.33 -18.06
CA GLY A 77 4.38 -11.08 -19.05
C GLY A 77 3.12 -10.41 -18.50
N TYR A 78 3.20 -9.71 -17.36
CA TYR A 78 2.17 -8.78 -16.91
C TYR A 78 2.18 -7.52 -17.77
N ASN A 79 1.01 -7.05 -18.21
CA ASN A 79 0.94 -5.75 -18.88
C ASN A 79 0.74 -4.64 -17.84
N ILE A 80 1.80 -3.86 -17.55
CA ILE A 80 1.73 -2.75 -16.60
C ILE A 80 0.83 -1.66 -17.20
N THR A 81 -0.37 -1.50 -16.63
CA THR A 81 -1.22 -0.34 -16.90
C THR A 81 -0.83 0.81 -15.95
N MET A 82 -0.39 1.94 -16.50
CA MET A 82 -0.12 3.16 -15.75
C MET A 82 -1.33 3.60 -14.90
N ASN A 83 -1.08 4.23 -13.76
CA ASN A 83 -2.07 4.85 -12.87
C ASN A 83 -3.10 3.91 -12.22
N LYS A 84 -2.84 2.59 -12.15
CA LYS A 84 -3.74 1.63 -11.50
C LYS A 84 -3.22 1.03 -10.19
N SER A 85 -1.99 1.38 -9.81
CA SER A 85 -1.40 0.99 -8.54
C SER A 85 -0.78 2.23 -7.89
N ASN A 86 -1.13 2.49 -6.63
CA ASN A 86 -0.70 3.67 -5.88
C ASN A 86 -0.56 3.33 -4.39
N ILE A 87 0.50 3.80 -3.75
CA ILE A 87 0.68 3.75 -2.30
C ILE A 87 0.30 5.10 -1.71
N GLY A 88 -0.97 5.27 -1.33
CA GLY A 88 -1.40 6.41 -0.53
C GLY A 88 -1.13 6.21 0.96
N SER A 89 -1.19 7.31 1.73
CA SER A 89 -1.00 7.25 3.18
C SER A 89 -2.08 6.42 3.90
N SER A 90 -3.34 6.56 3.46
CA SER A 90 -4.52 5.94 4.09
C SER A 90 -5.17 4.86 3.23
N VAL A 91 -4.88 4.82 1.93
CA VAL A 91 -5.41 3.82 1.00
C VAL A 91 -4.30 3.42 0.05
N ILE A 92 -4.12 2.12 -0.11
CA ILE A 92 -3.21 1.52 -1.08
C ILE A 92 -4.06 0.77 -2.10
N VAL A 93 -3.80 1.00 -3.37
CA VAL A 93 -4.44 0.26 -4.47
C VAL A 93 -3.35 -0.43 -5.27
N VAL A 94 -3.51 -1.73 -5.53
CA VAL A 94 -2.59 -2.49 -6.36
C VAL A 94 -3.36 -3.34 -7.34
N LYS A 95 -3.15 -3.12 -8.63
CA LYS A 95 -3.62 -4.03 -9.68
C LYS A 95 -2.48 -4.94 -10.12
N SER A 96 -2.63 -6.24 -9.90
CA SER A 96 -1.65 -7.24 -10.34
C SER A 96 -2.23 -8.66 -10.36
N ASP A 97 -1.40 -9.65 -10.64
CA ASP A 97 -1.72 -11.06 -10.40
C ASP A 97 -1.70 -11.39 -8.89
N MET A 98 -2.33 -12.51 -8.53
CA MET A 98 -2.45 -12.94 -7.13
C MET A 98 -1.11 -13.28 -6.46
N LEU A 99 -0.08 -13.67 -7.22
CA LEU A 99 1.25 -13.94 -6.65
C LEU A 99 1.86 -12.63 -6.17
N THR A 100 1.86 -11.59 -7.01
CA THR A 100 2.34 -10.25 -6.65
C THR A 100 1.57 -9.66 -5.46
N ILE A 101 0.24 -9.80 -5.44
CA ILE A 101 -0.61 -9.35 -4.32
C ILE A 101 -0.22 -10.03 -3.00
N ASN A 102 -0.04 -11.36 -3.01
CA ASN A 102 0.37 -12.09 -1.82
C ASN A 102 1.78 -11.71 -1.34
N THR A 103 2.70 -11.44 -2.26
CA THR A 103 4.04 -10.93 -1.94
C THR A 103 3.94 -9.59 -1.21
N ILE A 104 3.13 -8.64 -1.72
CA ILE A 104 2.95 -7.32 -1.10
C ILE A 104 2.37 -7.44 0.32
N ILE A 105 1.34 -8.27 0.51
CA ILE A 105 0.75 -8.52 1.84
C ILE A 105 1.77 -9.13 2.80
N THR A 106 2.58 -10.08 2.33
CA THR A 106 3.64 -10.70 3.14
C THR A 106 4.68 -9.68 3.57
N GLN A 107 5.14 -8.85 2.63
CA GLN A 107 6.12 -7.80 2.90
C GLN A 107 5.58 -6.75 3.89
N LEU A 108 4.34 -6.32 3.72
CA LEU A 108 3.67 -5.41 4.67
C LEU A 108 3.63 -5.98 6.09
N ASN A 109 3.34 -7.28 6.22
CA ASN A 109 3.34 -7.96 7.52
C ASN A 109 4.74 -8.10 8.15
N VAL A 110 5.80 -8.30 7.34
CA VAL A 110 7.19 -8.27 7.85
C VAL A 110 7.54 -6.87 8.36
N LEU A 111 7.15 -5.87 7.58
CA LEU A 111 7.42 -4.47 7.82
C LEU A 111 6.56 -3.84 8.92
N SER A 112 5.47 -4.50 9.35
CA SER A 112 4.57 -4.01 10.41
C SER A 112 5.26 -3.80 11.76
N SER A 113 6.44 -4.40 11.95
CA SER A 113 7.28 -4.26 13.13
C SER A 113 8.17 -3.01 13.14
N ASP A 114 8.39 -2.35 11.99
CA ASP A 114 9.24 -1.16 11.89
C ASP A 114 8.42 0.09 12.21
N ALA A 115 8.62 0.65 13.40
CA ALA A 115 7.89 1.80 13.91
C ALA A 115 8.00 3.06 13.03
N ARG A 116 8.99 3.13 12.12
CA ARG A 116 9.13 4.28 11.21
C ARG A 116 8.13 4.25 10.05
N LEU A 117 7.55 3.09 9.75
CA LEU A 117 6.67 2.92 8.59
C LEU A 117 5.24 3.37 8.86
N PHE A 118 4.83 3.38 10.12
CA PHE A 118 3.48 3.68 10.53
C PHE A 118 3.47 4.87 11.49
N ARG A 119 2.41 5.66 11.41
CA ARG A 119 2.14 6.75 12.35
C ARG A 119 0.69 6.76 12.74
N HIS A 120 0.39 7.49 13.80
CA HIS A 120 -0.99 7.66 14.23
C HIS A 120 -1.75 8.47 13.18
N LYS A 121 -3.01 8.11 12.90
CA LYS A 121 -3.75 8.65 11.74
C LYS A 121 -3.93 10.17 11.75
N HIS A 122 -3.91 10.78 12.94
CA HIS A 122 -4.03 12.23 13.13
C HIS A 122 -2.71 12.99 13.19
N GLU A 123 -1.57 12.30 13.17
CA GLU A 123 -0.26 12.96 13.15
C GLU A 123 0.04 13.51 11.75
N THR A 124 0.53 14.75 11.71
CA THR A 124 1.08 15.36 10.50
C THR A 124 2.47 14.81 10.20
N ASP A 125 2.73 14.53 8.92
CA ASP A 125 4.07 14.19 8.46
C ASP A 125 4.85 15.47 8.11
N ASP A 126 6.12 15.51 8.47
CA ASP A 126 7.06 16.45 7.88
C ASP A 126 7.48 15.94 6.50
N ILE A 127 6.64 16.23 5.50
CA ILE A 127 6.74 15.75 4.11
C ILE A 127 8.10 16.14 3.49
N GLN A 128 8.71 17.23 3.95
CA GLN A 128 9.99 17.75 3.46
C GLN A 128 11.18 16.82 3.73
N ALA A 129 11.09 15.94 4.74
CA ALA A 129 12.20 15.07 5.13
C ALA A 129 12.38 13.83 4.23
N TYR A 130 11.32 13.40 3.53
CA TYR A 130 11.30 12.10 2.85
C TYR A 130 11.03 12.16 1.34
N VAL A 131 10.46 13.27 0.85
CA VAL A 131 10.28 13.54 -0.58
C VAL A 131 11.35 14.54 -1.01
N ARG A 132 12.48 14.05 -1.53
CA ARG A 132 13.46 14.94 -2.18
C ARG A 132 12.92 15.28 -3.56
N THR A 133 12.51 16.53 -3.76
CA THR A 133 12.27 17.06 -5.11
C THR A 133 13.53 16.83 -5.96
N THR A 134 13.46 15.94 -6.94
CA THR A 134 14.49 15.84 -7.97
C THR A 134 14.25 16.93 -9.01
N TYR A 135 15.22 17.83 -9.15
CA TYR A 135 15.23 18.79 -10.24
C TYR A 135 15.67 18.08 -11.52
N HIS A 136 14.80 18.02 -12.53
CA HIS A 136 15.21 17.60 -13.86
C HIS A 136 15.99 18.76 -14.49
N PRO A 137 17.28 18.60 -14.88
CA PRO A 137 18.13 19.71 -15.32
C PRO A 137 17.67 20.39 -16.63
N LYS A 138 16.63 19.86 -17.30
CA LYS A 138 16.08 20.40 -18.55
C LYS A 138 14.58 20.71 -18.53
N GLY A 139 13.93 20.74 -17.36
CA GLY A 139 12.51 21.06 -17.28
C GLY A 139 12.19 21.90 -16.05
N ASN A 140 11.54 23.05 -16.23
CA ASN A 140 11.00 23.90 -15.18
C ASN A 140 9.80 23.27 -14.45
N THR A 141 9.79 21.95 -14.27
CA THR A 141 8.68 21.21 -13.68
C THR A 141 9.19 20.40 -12.50
N LYS A 142 8.68 20.74 -11.31
CA LYS A 142 8.86 19.95 -10.10
C LYS A 142 8.06 18.67 -10.28
N ILE A 143 8.74 17.52 -10.30
CA ILE A 143 8.08 16.22 -10.22
C ILE A 143 8.18 15.77 -8.77
N LEU A 144 7.02 15.63 -8.13
CA LEU A 144 6.90 14.93 -6.85
C LEU A 144 7.00 13.43 -7.17
N ILE A 145 8.06 12.77 -6.70
CA ILE A 145 8.24 11.31 -6.79
C ILE A 145 8.15 10.75 -5.38
#